data_AF-A0A1D6N0T3-F1
#
_entry.id   AF-A0A1D6N0T3-F1
#
_cell.length_a   1.000
_cell.length_b   1.000
_cell.length_c   1.000
_cell.angle_alpha   90.00
_cell.angle_beta   90.00
_cell.angle_gamma   90.00
#
_symmetry.space_group_name_H-M   'P 1'
#
loop_
_entity.id
_entity.type
_entity.pdbx_description
1 polymer ?
#
loop_
_entity_poly.entity_id
_entity_poly.type
_entity_poly.pdbx_seq_one_letter_code
_entity_poly.pdbx_strand_id
1 'polypeptide(L)'
;MIISFFFQAADTILKEIIFIDASKKLKCGSVDLFVVNSYGSAYQALFMCILLPFLSKLWGVPFHVLPTYIKDGAACFLNMGSISGCEGAPLLPLLFVLVNMGFNISLLNLLKISSAVISSLASTFSVPLSIYAFTLPLPYIGAASSLPPGFVAGAAVLTTGLLLYSLPQAQHYGNSFHNKNDD
;
A
#
# COMPACT_ATOMS: atom_id res chain seq x y z
N MET A 1 -2.15 13.99 7.16
CA MET A 1 -1.63 13.19 6.04
C MET A 1 -0.10 13.22 5.94
N ILE A 2 0.54 14.39 5.89
CA ILE A 2 2.00 14.53 5.67
C ILE A 2 2.86 13.70 6.65
N ILE A 3 2.57 13.76 7.96
CA ILE A 3 3.33 13.00 8.98
C ILE A 3 3.20 11.48 8.77
N SER A 4 2.01 10.99 8.39
CA SER A 4 1.80 9.57 8.12
C SER A 4 2.59 9.10 6.89
N PHE A 5 2.64 9.91 5.84
CA PHE A 5 3.44 9.64 4.64
C PHE A 5 4.94 9.66 4.93
N PHE A 6 5.40 10.48 5.87
CA PHE A 6 6.80 10.47 6.29
C PHE A 6 7.22 9.10 6.85
N PHE A 7 6.45 8.53 7.79
CA PHE A 7 6.77 7.21 8.35
C PHE A 7 6.67 6.09 7.30
N GLN A 8 5.71 6.18 6.38
CA GLN A 8 5.58 5.22 5.27
C GLN A 8 6.77 5.29 4.29
N ALA A 9 7.24 6.51 3.97
CA ALA A 9 8.41 6.71 3.14
C ALA A 9 9.69 6.22 3.84
N ALA A 10 9.85 6.54 5.13
CA ALA A 10 10.98 6.09 5.93
C ALA A 10 11.07 4.55 6.01
N ASP A 11 9.93 3.86 6.21
CA ASP A 11 9.86 2.40 6.17
C ASP A 11 10.32 1.83 4.81
N THR A 12 9.83 2.42 3.72
CA THR A 12 10.17 1.99 2.36
C THR A 12 11.67 2.16 2.07
N ILE A 13 12.25 3.30 2.45
CA ILE A 13 13.68 3.59 2.28
C ILE A 13 14.52 2.65 3.16
N LEU A 14 14.10 2.39 4.40
CA LEU A 14 14.83 1.48 5.29
C LEU A 14 14.87 0.05 4.72
N LYS A 15 13.76 -0.42 4.13
CA LYS A 15 13.70 -1.71 3.43
C LYS A 15 14.63 -1.77 2.23
N GLU A 16 14.71 -0.70 1.44
CA GLU A 16 15.66 -0.57 0.32
C GLU A 16 17.11 -0.67 0.81
N ILE A 17 17.47 0.05 1.89
CA ILE A 17 18.82 -0.02 2.49
C ILE A 17 19.15 -1.45 2.95
N ILE A 18 18.20 -2.13 3.59
CA ILE A 18 18.38 -3.53 4.03
C ILE A 18 18.63 -4.46 2.84
N PHE A 19 17.88 -4.30 1.74
CA PHE A 19 18.09 -5.12 0.54
C PHE A 19 19.47 -4.86 -0.10
N ILE A 20 19.91 -3.60 -0.15
CA ILE A 20 21.23 -3.23 -0.67
C ILE A 20 22.35 -3.79 0.22
N ASP A 21 22.26 -3.64 1.54
CA ASP A 21 23.25 -4.15 2.50
C ASP A 21 23.33 -5.68 2.48
N ALA A 22 22.18 -6.36 2.40
CA ALA A 22 22.12 -7.79 2.27
C ALA A 22 22.79 -8.28 0.98
N SER A 23 22.55 -7.61 -0.16
CA SER A 23 23.20 -7.95 -1.43
C SER A 23 24.73 -7.83 -1.36
N LYS A 24 25.24 -6.86 -0.60
CA LYS A 24 26.69 -6.67 -0.38
C LYS A 24 27.27 -7.75 0.52
N LYS A 25 26.62 -8.07 1.64
CA LYS A 25 27.10 -9.05 2.62
C LYS A 25 27.01 -10.50 2.13
N LEU A 26 26.02 -10.81 1.29
CA LEU A 26 25.75 -12.17 0.82
C LEU A 26 26.44 -12.50 -0.52
N LYS A 27 27.40 -11.69 -1.01
CA LYS A 27 28.11 -11.91 -2.29
C LYS A 27 27.16 -12.22 -3.47
N CYS A 28 26.21 -11.31 -3.75
CA CYS A 28 25.09 -11.49 -4.69
C CYS A 28 23.94 -12.40 -4.23
N GLY A 29 23.94 -12.90 -2.99
CA GLY A 29 22.74 -13.45 -2.37
C GLY A 29 21.72 -12.35 -2.03
N SER A 30 20.44 -12.70 -1.93
CA SER A 30 19.39 -11.75 -1.55
C SER A 30 18.54 -12.30 -0.42
N VAL A 31 18.05 -11.43 0.46
CA VAL A 31 17.11 -11.82 1.51
C VAL A 31 15.78 -12.19 0.86
N ASP A 32 15.14 -13.24 1.38
CA ASP A 32 13.82 -13.66 0.95
C ASP A 32 12.77 -12.60 1.32
N LEU A 33 11.97 -12.22 0.32
CA LEU A 33 10.92 -11.21 0.46
C LEU A 33 9.86 -11.67 1.44
N PHE A 34 9.58 -12.98 1.52
CA PHE A 34 8.60 -13.52 2.46
C PHE A 34 9.04 -13.31 3.90
N VAL A 35 10.34 -13.39 4.19
CA VAL A 35 10.87 -13.12 5.52
C VAL A 35 10.65 -11.66 5.89
N VAL A 36 11.07 -10.73 5.03
CA VAL A 36 10.90 -9.29 5.27
C VAL A 36 9.42 -8.90 5.43
N ASN A 37 8.54 -9.44 4.57
CA ASN A 37 7.11 -9.19 4.63
C ASN A 37 6.46 -9.76 5.90
N SER A 38 6.87 -10.96 6.33
CA SER A 38 6.32 -11.62 7.51
C SER A 38 6.74 -10.91 8.80
N TYR A 39 8.01 -10.53 8.93
CA TYR A 39 8.48 -9.73 10.07
C TYR A 39 7.78 -8.36 10.10
N GLY A 40 7.70 -7.68 8.96
CA GLY A 40 6.98 -6.41 8.85
C GLY A 40 5.52 -6.52 9.29
N SER A 41 4.80 -7.55 8.81
CA SER A 41 3.40 -7.80 9.18
C SER A 41 3.25 -8.17 10.66
N ALA A 42 4.17 -8.94 11.23
CA ALA A 42 4.15 -9.33 12.64
C ALA A 42 4.32 -8.12 13.56
N TYR A 43 5.30 -7.25 13.28
CA TYR A 43 5.48 -6.01 14.04
C TYR A 43 4.31 -5.05 13.83
N GLN A 44 3.79 -4.92 12.60
CA GLN A 44 2.60 -4.12 12.34
C GLN A 44 1.40 -4.60 13.18
N ALA A 45 1.15 -5.90 13.24
CA ALA A 45 0.09 -6.48 14.07
C ALA A 45 0.32 -6.19 15.56
N LEU A 46 1.56 -6.35 16.05
CA LEU A 46 1.92 -6.04 17.44
C LEU A 46 1.64 -4.58 17.80
N PHE A 47 2.16 -3.64 17.00
CA PHE A 47 1.95 -2.20 17.22
C PHE A 47 0.48 -1.82 17.08
N MET A 48 -0.23 -2.41 16.13
CA MET A 48 -1.67 -2.17 15.96
C MET A 48 -2.45 -2.65 17.19
N CYS A 49 -2.15 -3.82 17.75
CA CYS A 49 -2.76 -4.30 18.99
C CYS A 49 -2.48 -3.37 20.19
N ILE A 50 -1.26 -2.86 20.30
CA ILE A 50 -0.87 -1.90 21.36
C ILE A 50 -1.58 -0.55 21.19
N LEU A 51 -1.75 -0.09 19.95
CA LEU A 51 -2.38 1.20 19.63
C LEU A 51 -3.92 1.13 19.60
N LEU A 52 -4.50 -0.05 19.43
CA LEU A 52 -5.94 -0.29 19.39
C LEU A 52 -6.74 0.39 20.53
N PRO A 53 -6.37 0.30 21.82
CA PRO A 53 -7.07 1.00 22.90
C PRO A 53 -7.12 2.53 22.72
N PHE A 54 -6.06 3.11 22.16
CA PHE A 54 -5.98 4.54 21.88
C PHE A 54 -6.82 4.92 20.66
N LEU A 55 -6.69 4.16 19.57
CA LEU A 55 -7.45 4.37 18.33
C LEU A 55 -8.96 4.19 18.52
N SER A 56 -9.38 3.23 19.36
CA SER A 56 -10.78 3.00 19.72
C SER A 56 -11.43 4.27 20.28
N LYS A 57 -10.73 5.01 21.14
CA LYS A 57 -11.24 6.27 21.69
C LYS A 57 -11.39 7.36 20.63
N LEU A 58 -10.46 7.44 19.68
CA LEU A 58 -10.52 8.40 18.57
C LEU A 58 -11.66 8.09 17.59
N TRP A 59 -11.99 6.82 17.42
CA TRP A 59 -13.11 6.35 16.60
C TRP A 59 -14.46 6.37 17.32
N GLY A 60 -14.51 6.87 18.57
CA GLY A 60 -15.75 7.01 19.32
C GLY A 60 -16.25 5.73 19.99
N VAL A 61 -15.43 4.67 20.05
CA VAL A 61 -15.77 3.39 20.71
C VAL A 61 -15.15 3.35 22.11
N PRO A 62 -15.96 3.32 23.19
CA PRO A 62 -15.45 3.22 24.55
C PRO A 62 -14.62 1.95 24.78
N PHE A 63 -13.54 2.04 25.57
CA PHE A 63 -12.65 0.90 25.80
C PHE A 63 -13.34 -0.33 26.41
N HIS A 64 -14.37 -0.13 27.24
CA HIS A 64 -15.09 -1.22 27.89
C HIS A 64 -15.97 -2.05 26.95
N VAL A 65 -16.40 -1.48 25.81
CA VAL A 65 -17.18 -2.21 24.80
C VAL A 65 -16.29 -2.86 23.75
N LEU A 66 -15.01 -2.49 23.67
CA LEU A 66 -14.06 -2.99 22.67
C LEU A 66 -14.01 -4.52 22.56
N PRO A 67 -13.98 -5.31 23.67
CA PRO A 67 -14.01 -6.77 23.57
C PRO A 67 -15.31 -7.30 22.93
N THR A 68 -16.44 -6.69 23.25
CA THR A 68 -17.75 -7.05 22.67
C THR A 68 -17.79 -6.70 21.18
N TYR A 69 -17.28 -5.52 20.79
CA TYR A 69 -17.14 -5.12 19.38
C TYR A 69 -16.29 -6.11 18.58
N ILE A 70 -15.16 -6.58 19.12
CA ILE A 70 -14.31 -7.57 18.46
C ILE A 70 -15.03 -8.91 18.34
N LYS A 71 -15.74 -9.34 19.39
CA LYS A 71 -16.53 -10.58 19.39
C LYS A 71 -17.65 -10.54 18.35
N ASP A 72 -18.38 -9.43 18.27
CA ASP A 72 -19.46 -9.25 17.30
C ASP A 72 -18.91 -9.20 15.86
N GLY A 73 -17.75 -8.56 15.67
CA GLY A 73 -17.03 -8.58 14.40
C GLY A 73 -16.56 -9.99 14.00
N ALA A 74 -16.07 -10.79 14.94
CA ALA A 74 -15.68 -12.19 14.70
C ALA A 74 -16.88 -13.09 14.41
N ALA A 75 -18.00 -12.89 15.12
CA ALA A 75 -19.28 -13.56 14.86
C ALA A 75 -19.80 -13.23 13.46
N CYS A 76 -19.71 -11.97 13.05
CA CYS A 76 -20.06 -11.52 11.70
C CYS A 76 -19.14 -12.12 10.62
N PHE A 77 -17.83 -12.17 10.87
CA PHE A 77 -16.85 -12.77 9.96
C PHE A 77 -17.07 -14.27 9.78
N LEU A 78 -17.30 -15.00 10.87
CA LEU A 78 -17.55 -16.45 10.83
C LEU A 78 -18.99 -16.79 10.39
N ASN A 79 -19.82 -15.79 10.09
CA ASN A 79 -21.23 -15.94 9.79
C ASN A 79 -22.00 -16.71 10.88
N MET A 80 -21.56 -16.55 12.13
CA MET A 80 -22.10 -17.18 13.33
C MET A 80 -22.77 -16.10 14.18
N GLY A 81 -23.94 -15.60 13.77
CA GLY A 81 -24.68 -14.62 14.57
C GLY A 81 -25.90 -14.04 13.86
N SER A 82 -26.91 -13.64 14.64
CA SER A 82 -28.14 -12.97 14.15
C SER A 82 -27.94 -11.47 13.90
N ILE A 83 -26.71 -11.03 13.58
CA ILE A 83 -26.37 -9.62 13.44
C ILE A 83 -26.69 -9.19 12.00
N SER A 84 -27.62 -8.24 11.84
CA SER A 84 -27.98 -7.70 10.53
C SER A 84 -26.82 -6.90 9.93
N GLY A 85 -26.52 -7.07 8.64
CA GLY A 85 -25.51 -6.28 7.94
C GLY A 85 -24.17 -6.99 7.67
N CYS A 86 -24.09 -8.31 7.90
CA CYS A 86 -22.91 -9.13 7.58
C CYS A 86 -22.87 -9.60 6.12
N GLU A 87 -23.51 -8.88 5.20
CA GLU A 87 -23.59 -9.31 3.80
C GLU A 87 -22.19 -9.30 3.16
N GLY A 88 -21.81 -10.43 2.55
CA GLY A 88 -20.49 -10.61 1.93
C GLY A 88 -19.39 -11.15 2.84
N ALA A 89 -19.64 -11.37 4.14
CA ALA A 89 -18.72 -12.11 5.00
C ALA A 89 -18.84 -13.64 4.80
N PRO A 90 -17.75 -14.42 4.87
CA PRO A 90 -16.34 -14.04 5.04
C PRO A 90 -15.62 -13.68 3.73
N LEU A 91 -16.26 -13.88 2.58
CA LEU A 91 -15.58 -13.85 1.27
C LEU A 91 -14.95 -12.49 0.96
N LEU A 92 -15.66 -11.38 1.20
CA LEU A 92 -15.19 -10.04 0.89
C LEU A 92 -14.02 -9.60 1.78
N PRO A 93 -14.04 -9.78 3.12
CA PRO A 93 -12.87 -9.59 3.97
C PRO A 93 -11.67 -10.47 3.58
N LEU A 94 -11.91 -11.73 3.22
CA LEU A 94 -10.83 -12.65 2.83
C LEU A 94 -10.20 -12.23 1.50
N LEU A 95 -11.01 -11.82 0.53
CA LEU A 95 -10.53 -11.25 -0.73
C LEU A 95 -9.71 -9.99 -0.49
N PHE A 96 -10.16 -9.10 0.39
CA PHE A 96 -9.40 -7.91 0.78
C PHE A 96 -8.01 -8.28 1.34
N VAL A 97 -7.94 -9.25 2.26
CA VAL A 97 -6.66 -9.70 2.84
C VAL A 97 -5.74 -10.28 1.76
N LEU A 98 -6.26 -11.13 0.87
CA LEU A 98 -5.48 -11.73 -0.21
C LEU A 98 -4.90 -10.66 -1.15
N VAL A 99 -5.72 -9.70 -1.58
CA VAL A 99 -5.29 -8.63 -2.48
C VAL A 99 -4.29 -7.69 -1.80
N ASN A 100 -4.50 -7.32 -0.53
CA ASN A 100 -3.54 -6.49 0.21
C ASN A 100 -2.20 -7.19 0.42
N MET A 101 -2.22 -8.48 0.73
CA MET A 101 -1.01 -9.26 0.89
C MET A 101 -0.25 -9.38 -0.44
N GLY A 102 -0.97 -9.65 -1.53
CA GLY A 102 -0.40 -9.65 -2.88
C GLY A 102 0.19 -8.29 -3.27
N PHE A 103 -0.48 -7.20 -2.93
CA PHE A 103 0.01 -5.84 -3.15
C PHE A 103 1.30 -5.55 -2.38
N ASN A 104 1.36 -5.88 -1.08
CA ASN A 104 2.55 -5.68 -0.25
C ASN A 104 3.75 -6.50 -0.75
N ILE A 105 3.54 -7.76 -1.14
CA ILE A 105 4.60 -8.61 -1.70
C ILE A 105 5.07 -8.07 -3.06
N SER A 106 4.14 -7.63 -3.91
CA SER A 106 4.47 -7.06 -5.23
C SER A 106 5.31 -5.79 -5.10
N LEU A 107 4.98 -4.91 -4.13
CA LEU A 107 5.79 -3.72 -3.85
C LEU A 107 7.19 -4.07 -3.33
N LEU A 108 7.33 -5.09 -2.48
CA LEU A 108 8.64 -5.57 -2.04
C LEU A 108 9.47 -6.15 -3.19
N ASN A 109 8.82 -6.86 -4.12
CA ASN A 109 9.49 -7.38 -5.31
C ASN A 109 9.95 -6.24 -6.23
N LEU A 110 9.12 -5.22 -6.41
CA LEU A 110 9.46 -4.03 -7.17
C LEU A 110 10.60 -3.26 -6.49
N LEU A 111 10.55 -3.08 -5.17
CA LEU A 111 11.64 -2.47 -4.38
C LEU A 111 12.97 -3.19 -4.55
N LYS A 112 12.95 -4.53 -4.58
CA LYS A 112 14.16 -5.35 -4.72
C LYS A 112 14.84 -5.18 -6.08
N ILE A 113 14.06 -5.02 -7.15
CA ILE A 113 14.58 -4.91 -8.53
C ILE A 113 14.88 -3.45 -8.90
N SER A 114 14.18 -2.50 -8.29
CA SER A 114 14.18 -1.09 -8.65
C SER A 114 14.65 -0.21 -7.49
N SER A 115 13.84 0.76 -7.07
CA SER A 115 14.13 1.71 -5.99
C SER A 115 12.86 2.11 -5.25
N ALA A 116 12.99 2.66 -4.04
CA ALA A 116 11.88 3.21 -3.26
C ALA A 116 11.05 4.24 -4.04
N VAL A 117 11.68 5.04 -4.91
CA VAL A 117 10.96 6.06 -5.69
C VAL A 117 10.03 5.41 -6.72
N ILE A 118 10.52 4.42 -7.47
CA ILE A 118 9.70 3.71 -8.47
C ILE A 118 8.57 2.93 -7.78
N SER A 119 8.84 2.34 -6.61
CA SER A 119 7.81 1.66 -5.81
C SER A 119 6.72 2.62 -5.31
N SER A 120 7.10 3.82 -4.85
CA SER A 120 6.15 4.85 -4.44
C SER A 120 5.33 5.39 -5.61
N LEU A 121 5.90 5.45 -6.82
CA LEU A 121 5.18 5.88 -8.01
C LEU A 121 4.19 4.80 -8.48
N ALA A 122 4.61 3.54 -8.46
CA ALA A 122 3.74 2.41 -8.75
C ALA A 122 2.55 2.34 -7.77
N SER A 123 2.77 2.58 -6.48
CA SER A 123 1.68 2.63 -5.49
C SER A 123 0.78 3.86 -5.69
N THR A 124 1.32 4.98 -6.17
CA THR A 124 0.54 6.19 -6.50
C THR A 124 -0.41 5.96 -7.66
N PHE A 125 -0.07 5.08 -8.61
CA PHE A 125 -0.95 4.70 -9.71
C PHE A 125 -2.26 4.03 -9.24
N SER A 126 -2.25 3.40 -8.06
CA SER A 126 -3.47 2.83 -7.48
C SER A 126 -4.55 3.88 -7.23
N VAL A 127 -4.18 5.15 -7.01
CA VAL A 127 -5.13 6.24 -6.76
C VAL A 127 -6.06 6.49 -7.96
N PRO A 128 -5.58 6.82 -9.18
CA PRO A 128 -6.45 6.97 -10.34
C PRO A 128 -7.21 5.69 -10.69
N LEU A 129 -6.63 4.51 -10.44
CA LEU A 129 -7.34 3.24 -10.65
C LEU A 129 -8.54 3.08 -9.69
N SER A 130 -8.38 3.42 -8.41
CA SER A 130 -9.48 3.43 -7.44
C SER A 130 -10.55 4.46 -7.82
N ILE A 131 -10.15 5.64 -8.31
CA ILE A 131 -11.07 6.66 -8.82
C ILE A 131 -11.94 6.09 -9.93
N TYR A 132 -11.32 5.41 -10.90
CA TYR A 132 -12.03 4.72 -11.98
C TYR A 132 -12.94 3.60 -11.45
N ALA A 133 -12.49 2.80 -10.48
CA ALA A 133 -13.29 1.73 -9.91
C ALA A 133 -14.57 2.25 -9.23
N PHE A 134 -14.53 3.40 -8.55
CA PHE A 134 -15.70 4.02 -7.92
C PHE A 134 -16.73 4.58 -8.90
N THR A 135 -16.39 4.70 -10.19
CA THR A 135 -17.35 5.09 -11.23
C THR A 135 -18.20 3.92 -11.69
N LEU A 136 -17.80 2.68 -11.38
CA LEU A 136 -18.51 1.47 -11.74
C LEU A 136 -19.59 1.16 -10.69
N PRO A 137 -20.73 0.55 -11.09
CA PRO A 137 -21.72 0.05 -10.15
C PRO A 137 -21.20 -1.20 -9.45
N LEU A 138 -20.39 -1.00 -8.41
CA LEU A 138 -19.78 -2.08 -7.65
C LEU A 138 -20.80 -2.70 -6.68
N PRO A 139 -20.83 -4.04 -6.53
CA PRO A 139 -21.67 -4.69 -5.52
C PRO A 139 -21.27 -4.22 -4.12
N TYR A 140 -22.26 -4.10 -3.21
CA TYR A 140 -22.12 -3.60 -1.84
C TYR A 140 -21.76 -2.11 -1.67
N ILE A 141 -21.46 -1.41 -2.77
CA ILE A 141 -21.35 0.04 -2.80
C ILE A 141 -22.65 0.55 -3.43
N GLY A 142 -23.20 1.64 -2.89
CA GLY A 142 -24.45 2.24 -3.38
C GLY A 142 -24.36 2.77 -4.81
N ALA A 143 -25.26 3.69 -5.16
CA ALA A 143 -25.31 4.28 -6.51
C ALA A 143 -23.93 4.82 -6.96
N ALA A 144 -23.58 4.58 -8.22
CA ALA A 144 -22.35 5.07 -8.83
C ALA A 144 -22.24 6.60 -8.62
N SER A 145 -21.12 7.03 -8.04
CA SER A 145 -20.92 8.44 -7.75
C SER A 145 -20.56 9.19 -9.04
N SER A 146 -21.34 10.22 -9.38
CA SER A 146 -21.00 11.14 -10.46
C SER A 146 -19.74 11.93 -10.10
N LEU A 147 -18.66 11.78 -10.85
CA LEU A 147 -17.40 12.46 -10.53
C LEU A 147 -17.47 13.94 -10.87
N PRO A 148 -17.11 14.82 -9.92
CA PRO A 148 -16.95 16.24 -10.22
C PRO A 148 -15.86 16.45 -11.29
N PRO A 149 -16.03 17.40 -12.23
CA PRO A 149 -15.03 17.68 -13.26
C PRO A 149 -13.63 17.99 -12.72
N GLY A 150 -13.55 18.65 -11.56
CA GLY A 150 -12.26 18.94 -10.90
C GLY A 150 -11.51 17.70 -10.43
N PHE A 151 -12.23 16.63 -10.09
CA PHE A 151 -11.62 15.37 -9.66
C PHE A 151 -11.04 14.59 -10.85
N VAL A 152 -11.72 14.63 -12.00
CA VAL A 152 -11.21 14.09 -13.27
C VAL A 152 -9.96 14.84 -13.71
N ALA A 153 -9.96 16.17 -13.60
CA ALA A 153 -8.78 16.99 -13.90
C ALA A 153 -7.59 16.63 -12.99
N GLY A 154 -7.83 16.44 -11.69
CA GLY A 154 -6.80 16.01 -10.74
C GLY A 154 -6.22 14.63 -11.08
N ALA A 155 -7.07 13.66 -11.41
CA ALA A 155 -6.64 12.33 -11.84
C ALA A 155 -5.81 12.40 -13.14
N ALA A 156 -6.23 13.20 -14.12
CA ALA A 156 -5.49 13.39 -15.37
C ALA A 156 -4.10 13.98 -15.12
N VAL A 157 -3.99 15.03 -14.29
CA VAL A 157 -2.69 15.63 -13.92
C VAL A 157 -1.78 14.62 -13.22
N LEU A 158 -2.32 13.82 -12.29
CA LEU A 158 -1.57 12.77 -11.62
C LEU A 158 -1.06 11.70 -12.59
N THR A 159 -1.91 11.21 -13.49
CA THR A 159 -1.52 10.21 -14.49
C THR A 159 -0.49 10.77 -15.47
N THR A 160 -0.65 12.00 -15.94
CA THR A 160 0.33 12.67 -16.82
C THR A 160 1.68 12.85 -16.11
N GLY A 161 1.69 13.32 -14.86
CA GLY A 161 2.92 13.47 -14.08
C GLY A 161 3.64 12.14 -13.87
N LEU A 162 2.90 11.06 -13.63
CA LEU A 162 3.45 9.71 -13.48
C LEU A 162 4.08 9.22 -14.80
N LEU A 163 3.39 9.39 -15.92
CA LEU A 163 3.89 9.02 -17.24
C LEU A 163 5.16 9.81 -17.60
N LEU A 164 5.17 11.13 -17.35
CA LEU A 164 6.35 11.96 -17.59
C LEU A 164 7.56 11.52 -16.77
N TYR A 165 7.35 11.08 -15.53
CA TYR A 165 8.43 10.55 -14.70
C TYR A 165 8.94 9.19 -15.20
N SER A 166 8.05 8.33 -15.67
CA SER A 166 8.39 6.99 -16.16
C SER A 166 9.03 6.98 -17.56
N LEU A 167 8.96 8.09 -18.30
CA LEU A 167 9.67 8.22 -19.58
C LEU A 167 11.19 8.13 -19.34
N PRO A 168 11.95 7.45 -20.22
CA PRO A 168 13.39 7.40 -20.11
C PRO A 168 13.94 8.82 -20.05
N GLN A 169 14.60 9.17 -18.94
CA GLN A 169 15.37 10.41 -18.85
C GLN A 169 16.57 10.24 -19.80
N ALA A 170 16.38 10.58 -21.08
CA ALA A 170 17.40 10.54 -22.12
C ALA A 170 18.58 11.50 -21.87
N GLN A 171 18.61 12.20 -20.72
CA GLN A 171 19.56 13.27 -20.44
C GLN A 171 20.85 12.86 -19.72
N HIS A 172 21.06 11.59 -19.35
CA HIS A 172 22.31 11.17 -18.69
C HIS A 172 23.19 10.18 -19.47
N TYR A 173 22.82 9.82 -20.71
CA TYR A 173 23.68 9.02 -21.60
C TYR A 173 24.51 9.87 -22.57
N GLY A 174 24.11 11.12 -22.84
CA GLY A 174 24.81 12.02 -23.77
C GLY A 174 26.09 12.68 -23.25
N ASN A 175 26.22 12.88 -21.94
CA ASN A 175 27.38 13.60 -21.37
C ASN A 175 28.56 12.70 -20.99
N SER A 176 28.40 11.38 -20.95
CA SER A 176 29.53 10.47 -20.65
C SER A 176 30.29 10.01 -21.90
N PHE A 177 29.74 10.21 -23.10
CA PHE A 177 30.41 9.86 -24.36
C PHE A 177 31.27 10.99 -24.93
N HIS A 178 31.05 12.24 -24.51
CA HIS A 178 31.89 13.37 -24.93
C HIS A 178 33.13 13.54 -24.04
N ASN A 179 33.12 13.01 -22.80
CA ASN A 179 34.23 13.17 -21.85
C ASN A 179 35.18 11.95 -21.79
N LYS A 180 35.06 11.01 -22.73
CA LYS A 180 35.93 9.81 -22.81
C LYS A 180 36.76 9.75 -24.09
N ASN A 181 36.64 10.78 -24.95
CA ASN A 181 37.41 10.89 -26.19
C ASN A 181 38.42 12.03 -26.15
N ASP A 182 38.56 12.72 -25.02
CA ASP A 182 39.47 13.87 -24.82
C ASP A 182 40.52 13.63 -23.70
N ASP A 183 40.85 12.37 -23.40
CA ASP A 183 42.03 11.99 -22.59
C ASP A 183 42.75 10.77 -23.20
#